data_AF-A0A838R8Z7-F1
#
_entry.id   AF-A0A838R8Z7-F1
#
_cell.length_a   1.000
_cell.length_b   1.000
_cell.length_c   1.000
_cell.angle_alpha   90.00
_cell.angle_beta   90.00
_cell.angle_gamma   90.00
#
_symmetry.space_group_name_H-M   'P 1'
#
loop_
_entity.id
_entity.type
_entity.pdbx_description
1 polymer ?
#
loop_
_entity_poly.entity_id
_entity_poly.type
_entity_poly.pdbx_seq_one_letter_code
_entity_poly.pdbx_strand_id
1 'polypeptide(L)'
;MPAIRAVCIRLAEMVADQRHYLAPLPEPQEAERRTVLTLIADGLRSKPVTEGLDQHLKSLEELELRSTGSWSTVASAQTEWITTAIQYLESCVAQLPTGERPDSYWADDVVAGIIASARALIGVDELQARTEARYSGPMKRISPEEI
;
A
#
# COMPACT_ATOMS: atom_id res chain seq x y z
N MET A 1 11.64 15.22 4.74
CA MET A 1 11.17 14.77 6.07
C MET A 1 11.35 13.26 6.20
N PRO A 2 12.27 12.78 7.05
CA PRO A 2 12.54 11.34 7.26
C PRO A 2 11.32 10.54 7.74
N ALA A 3 10.52 11.10 8.66
CA ALA A 3 9.31 10.46 9.19
C ALA A 3 8.29 10.11 8.09
N ILE A 4 8.01 11.06 7.19
CA ILE A 4 7.09 10.83 6.05
C ILE A 4 7.64 9.71 5.16
N ARG A 5 8.92 9.74 4.81
CA ARG A 5 9.55 8.68 3.98
C ARG A 5 9.43 7.30 4.63
N ALA A 6 9.66 7.20 5.94
CA ALA A 6 9.53 5.94 6.68
C ALA A 6 8.07 5.43 6.67
N VAL A 7 7.09 6.32 6.86
CA VAL A 7 5.66 5.99 6.75
C VAL A 7 5.30 5.54 5.34
N CYS A 8 5.81 6.21 4.29
CA CYS A 8 5.60 5.79 2.90
C CYS A 8 6.07 4.36 2.66
N ILE A 9 7.27 4.02 3.14
CA ILE A 9 7.86 2.69 2.97
C ILE A 9 6.98 1.65 3.68
N ARG A 10 6.63 1.85 4.95
CA ARG A 10 5.82 0.87 5.71
C ARG A 10 4.41 0.70 5.15
N LEU A 11 3.75 1.79 4.75
CA LEU A 11 2.43 1.71 4.12
C LEU A 11 2.49 0.94 2.78
N ALA A 12 3.50 1.20 1.95
CA ALA A 12 3.67 0.49 0.69
C ALA A 12 3.98 -1.01 0.91
N GLU A 13 4.80 -1.35 1.92
CA GLU A 13 5.04 -2.74 2.32
C GLU A 13 3.75 -3.47 2.70
N MET A 14 2.87 -2.89 3.52
CA MET A 14 1.61 -3.59 3.84
C MET A 14 0.72 -3.74 2.61
N VAL A 15 0.60 -2.72 1.77
CA VAL A 15 -0.24 -2.83 0.56
C VAL A 15 0.29 -3.95 -0.34
N ALA A 16 1.61 -4.12 -0.44
CA ALA A 16 2.24 -5.22 -1.15
C ALA A 16 2.05 -6.60 -0.48
N ASP A 17 1.96 -6.66 0.85
CA ASP A 17 1.72 -7.91 1.60
C ASP A 17 0.25 -8.33 1.65
N GLN A 18 -0.70 -7.40 1.52
CA GLN A 18 -2.15 -7.66 1.45
C GLN A 18 -2.61 -8.18 0.06
N ARG A 19 -1.85 -9.10 -0.54
CA ARG A 19 -2.12 -9.74 -1.85
C ARG A 19 -3.48 -10.44 -1.93
N HIS A 20 -4.08 -10.73 -0.77
CA HIS A 20 -5.33 -11.46 -0.62
C HIS A 20 -6.59 -10.58 -0.79
N TYR A 21 -6.43 -9.24 -0.76
CA TYR A 21 -7.51 -8.28 -1.00
C TYR A 21 -7.65 -7.87 -2.46
N LEU A 22 -6.61 -8.09 -3.26
CA LEU A 22 -6.72 -7.92 -4.70
C LEU A 22 -7.55 -9.07 -5.24
N ALA A 23 -8.50 -8.76 -6.12
CA ALA A 23 -9.27 -9.79 -6.80
C ALA A 23 -8.30 -10.86 -7.34
N PRO A 24 -8.50 -12.15 -6.99
CA PRO A 24 -7.61 -13.20 -7.45
C PRO A 24 -7.61 -13.20 -8.98
N LEU A 25 -6.42 -13.19 -9.58
CA LEU A 25 -6.29 -13.24 -11.03
C LEU A 25 -6.21 -14.69 -11.49
N PRO A 26 -6.59 -14.99 -12.75
CA PRO A 26 -6.29 -16.27 -13.36
C PRO A 26 -4.77 -16.51 -13.44
N GLU A 27 -4.34 -17.76 -13.23
CA GLU A 27 -2.95 -18.13 -13.55
C GLU A 27 -2.70 -17.98 -15.08
N PRO A 28 -1.51 -17.52 -15.51
CA PRO A 28 -0.28 -17.27 -14.74
C PRO A 28 -0.15 -15.85 -14.15
N GLN A 29 -1.19 -15.01 -14.31
CA GLN A 29 -1.12 -13.58 -13.98
C GLN A 29 -1.00 -13.34 -12.47
N GLU A 30 -1.61 -14.22 -11.68
CA GLU A 30 -1.47 -14.23 -10.23
C GLU A 30 -0.01 -14.45 -9.78
N ALA A 31 0.69 -15.39 -10.42
CA ALA A 31 2.10 -15.64 -10.18
C ALA A 31 2.97 -14.43 -10.57
N GLU A 32 2.74 -13.84 -11.75
CA GLU A 32 3.45 -12.63 -12.20
C GLU A 32 3.24 -11.45 -11.23
N ARG A 33 1.99 -11.20 -10.83
CA ARG A 33 1.64 -10.16 -9.86
C ARG A 33 2.37 -10.37 -8.54
N ARG A 34 2.40 -11.61 -8.04
CA ARG A 34 3.10 -11.95 -6.79
C ARG A 34 4.59 -11.67 -6.89
N THR A 35 5.23 -12.03 -8.00
CA THR A 35 6.65 -11.75 -8.25
C THR A 35 6.92 -10.25 -8.26
N VAL A 36 6.11 -9.46 -8.97
CA VAL A 36 6.26 -8.00 -9.02
C VAL A 36 6.12 -7.37 -7.63
N LEU A 37 5.10 -7.76 -6.87
CA LEU A 37 4.89 -7.24 -5.51
C LEU A 37 6.05 -7.58 -4.57
N THR A 38 6.61 -8.79 -4.69
CA THR A 38 7.81 -9.18 -3.93
C THR A 38 9.02 -8.33 -4.31
N LEU A 39 9.27 -8.10 -5.61
CA LEU A 39 10.38 -7.26 -6.06
C LEU A 39 10.25 -5.80 -5.57
N ILE A 40 9.04 -5.25 -5.57
CA ILE A 40 8.77 -3.91 -5.04
C ILE A 40 9.06 -3.87 -3.54
N ALA A 41 8.55 -4.83 -2.77
CA ALA A 41 8.77 -4.90 -1.33
C ALA A 41 10.28 -5.01 -0.99
N ASP A 42 11.02 -5.85 -1.72
CA ASP A 42 12.46 -6.00 -1.54
C ASP A 42 13.22 -4.72 -1.90
N GLY A 43 12.79 -4.01 -2.95
CA GLY A 43 13.32 -2.70 -3.30
C GLY A 43 13.10 -1.65 -2.22
N LEU A 44 11.91 -1.61 -1.62
CA LEU A 44 11.57 -0.69 -0.53
C LEU A 44 12.39 -0.94 0.75
N ARG A 45 12.79 -2.19 0.99
CA ARG A 45 13.65 -2.60 2.11
C ARG A 45 15.13 -2.34 1.88
N SER A 46 15.53 -2.05 0.64
CA SER A 46 16.93 -1.92 0.28
C SER A 46 17.62 -0.76 1.00
N LYS A 47 18.91 -0.94 1.34
CA LYS A 47 19.71 0.09 2.04
C LYS A 47 19.65 1.48 1.40
N PRO A 48 19.75 1.64 0.06
CA PRO A 48 19.67 2.97 -0.56
C PRO A 48 18.34 3.69 -0.30
N VAL A 49 17.26 2.94 -0.04
CA VAL A 49 15.93 3.50 0.22
C VAL A 49 15.75 3.82 1.71
N THR A 50 16.25 2.94 2.59
CA THR A 50 16.06 2.99 4.04
C THR A 50 17.14 3.74 4.80
N GLU A 51 18.25 4.10 4.16
CA GLU A 51 19.37 4.81 4.80
C GLU A 51 18.93 6.08 5.53
N GLY A 52 19.30 6.16 6.82
CA GLY A 52 18.97 7.29 7.69
C GLY A 52 17.53 7.28 8.22
N LEU A 53 16.76 6.21 7.96
CA LEU A 53 15.39 6.04 8.43
C LEU A 53 15.28 5.00 9.55
N ASP A 54 16.38 4.36 9.95
CA ASP A 54 16.42 3.20 10.85
C ASP A 54 15.60 3.40 12.12
N GLN A 55 15.78 4.56 12.78
CA GLN A 55 15.06 4.88 14.01
C GLN A 55 13.56 5.07 13.77
N HIS A 56 13.19 5.71 12.65
CA HIS A 56 11.79 5.94 12.31
C HIS A 56 11.09 4.60 11.94
N LEU A 57 11.76 3.77 11.13
CA LEU A 57 11.28 2.44 10.74
C LEU A 57 11.12 1.52 11.95
N LYS A 58 12.09 1.52 12.88
CA LYS A 58 12.01 0.74 14.12
C LYS A 58 10.86 1.21 15.01
N SER A 59 10.69 2.52 15.20
CA SER A 59 9.58 3.04 15.99
C SER A 59 8.21 2.72 15.39
N LEU A 60 8.12 2.74 14.05
CA LEU A 60 6.94 2.32 13.31
C LEU A 60 6.66 0.82 13.49
N GLU A 61 7.67 -0.04 13.39
CA GLU A 61 7.55 -1.49 13.66
C GLU A 61 7.09 -1.79 15.09
N GLU A 62 7.64 -1.10 16.10
CA GLU A 62 7.21 -1.25 17.49
C GLU A 62 5.76 -0.78 17.71
N LEU A 63 5.37 0.30 17.04
CA LEU A 63 3.99 0.79 17.04
C LEU A 63 3.04 -0.20 16.36
N GLU A 64 3.46 -0.81 15.26
CA GLU A 64 2.75 -1.85 14.50
C GLU A 64 2.50 -3.08 15.37
N LEU A 65 3.54 -3.60 16.02
CA LEU A 65 3.45 -4.75 16.92
C LEU A 65 2.48 -4.51 18.09
N ARG A 66 2.43 -3.27 18.61
CA ARG A 66 1.49 -2.91 19.69
C ARG A 66 0.06 -2.75 19.20
N SER A 67 -0.12 -2.19 18.00
CA SER A 67 -1.44 -1.94 17.43
C SER A 67 -2.06 -3.22 16.87
N THR A 68 -1.27 -4.19 16.44
CA THR A 68 -1.79 -5.27 15.61
C THR A 68 -0.96 -6.57 15.69
N GLY A 69 -1.51 -7.61 16.31
CA GLY A 69 -0.83 -8.90 16.49
C GLY A 69 -0.98 -9.91 15.33
N SER A 70 -1.77 -9.63 14.29
CA SER A 70 -2.06 -10.60 13.21
C SER A 70 -2.47 -9.91 11.91
N TRP A 71 -1.49 -9.51 11.11
CA TRP A 71 -1.72 -8.75 9.87
C TRP A 71 -2.22 -9.54 8.67
N SER A 72 -2.30 -10.86 8.72
CA SER A 72 -2.71 -11.64 7.56
C SER A 72 -4.21 -11.98 7.51
N THR A 73 -5.00 -11.64 8.56
CA THR A 73 -6.35 -12.19 8.72
C THR A 73 -7.44 -11.21 9.13
N VAL A 74 -7.10 -9.97 9.55
CA VAL A 74 -8.06 -9.05 10.15
C VAL A 74 -8.21 -7.78 9.32
N ALA A 75 -9.43 -7.56 8.79
CA ALA A 75 -9.76 -6.39 7.98
C ALA A 75 -9.54 -5.04 8.71
N SER A 76 -9.69 -5.00 10.04
CA SER A 76 -9.48 -3.76 10.82
C SER A 76 -8.00 -3.39 11.01
N ALA A 77 -7.07 -4.32 10.78
CA ALA A 77 -5.64 -4.09 11.01
C ALA A 77 -5.08 -2.95 10.15
N GLN A 78 -5.62 -2.75 8.94
CA GLN A 78 -5.24 -1.62 8.08
C GLN A 78 -5.67 -0.27 8.68
N THR A 79 -6.91 -0.18 9.16
CA THR A 79 -7.42 1.05 9.78
C THR A 79 -6.63 1.37 11.04
N GLU A 80 -6.34 0.36 11.87
CA GLU A 80 -5.52 0.49 13.07
C GLU A 80 -4.10 0.98 12.76
N TRP A 81 -3.50 0.46 11.67
CA TRP A 81 -2.20 0.96 11.21
C TRP A 81 -2.24 2.39 10.69
N ILE A 82 -3.24 2.73 9.86
CA ILE A 82 -3.38 4.09 9.32
C ILE A 82 -3.49 5.09 10.48
N THR A 83 -4.33 4.80 11.47
CA THR A 83 -4.43 5.60 12.69
C THR A 83 -3.08 5.71 13.43
N THR A 84 -2.34 4.61 13.53
CA THR A 84 -1.02 4.58 14.17
C THR A 84 0.02 5.41 13.41
N ALA A 85 0.02 5.36 12.08
CA ALA A 85 0.90 6.15 11.22
C ALA A 85 0.60 7.66 11.32
N ILE A 86 -0.69 8.03 11.39
CA ILE A 86 -1.12 9.42 11.61
C ILE A 86 -0.60 9.92 12.96
N GLN A 87 -0.87 9.18 14.05
CA GLN A 87 -0.39 9.53 15.40
C GLN A 87 1.14 9.68 15.46
N TYR A 88 1.86 8.81 14.73
CA TYR A 88 3.30 8.90 14.63
C TYR A 88 3.76 10.20 13.95
N LEU A 89 3.17 10.54 12.81
CA LEU A 89 3.45 11.78 12.08
C LEU A 89 3.13 13.02 12.92
N GLU A 90 1.98 13.03 13.58
CA GLU A 90 1.58 14.08 14.51
C GLU A 90 2.59 14.23 15.66
N SER A 91 3.09 13.13 16.22
CA SER A 91 4.10 13.16 17.29
C SER A 91 5.43 13.76 16.81
N CYS A 92 5.81 13.51 15.55
CA CYS A 92 7.00 14.10 14.94
C CYS A 92 6.81 15.61 14.73
N VAL A 93 5.61 16.03 14.29
CA VAL A 93 5.28 17.45 14.10
C VAL A 93 5.17 18.21 15.41
N ALA A 94 4.68 17.58 16.48
CA ALA A 94 4.62 18.21 17.80
C ALA A 94 6.00 18.67 18.31
N GLN A 95 7.07 18.02 17.85
CA GLN A 95 8.46 18.38 18.17
C GLN A 95 8.98 19.58 17.36
N LEU A 96 8.27 20.00 16.30
CA LEU A 96 8.63 21.17 15.50
C LEU A 96 8.24 22.48 16.20
N PRO A 97 8.99 23.57 15.97
CA PRO A 97 8.60 24.92 16.39
C PRO A 97 7.21 25.29 15.87
N THR A 98 6.44 26.05 16.64
CA THR A 98 5.04 26.39 16.30
C THR A 98 4.87 27.01 14.92
N GLY A 99 5.83 27.82 14.46
CA GLY A 99 5.80 28.47 13.14
C GLY A 99 6.12 27.53 11.97
N GLU A 100 6.59 26.31 12.24
CA GLU A 100 6.94 25.29 11.24
C GLU A 100 5.95 24.12 11.23
N ARG A 101 4.93 24.15 12.11
CA ARG A 101 3.92 23.09 12.16
C ARG A 101 2.98 23.21 10.96
N PRO A 102 2.73 22.12 10.23
CA PRO A 102 1.70 22.08 9.20
C PRO A 102 0.29 22.29 9.82
N ASP A 103 -0.71 22.49 8.95
CA ASP A 103 -2.11 22.62 9.34
C ASP A 103 -2.64 21.34 10.02
N SER A 104 -3.86 21.38 10.56
CA SER A 104 -4.41 20.29 11.39
C SER A 104 -4.78 19.01 10.64
N TYR A 105 -4.84 18.99 9.31
CA TYR A 105 -5.31 17.83 8.52
C TYR A 105 -4.20 17.21 7.64
N TRP A 106 -3.00 17.77 7.70
CA TRP A 106 -1.88 17.38 6.85
C TRP A 106 -1.52 15.88 6.93
N ALA A 107 -1.62 15.25 8.11
CA ALA A 107 -1.19 13.86 8.30
C ALA A 107 -2.13 12.88 7.59
N ASP A 108 -3.44 13.15 7.65
CA ASP A 108 -4.47 12.40 6.92
C ASP A 108 -4.26 12.53 5.41
N ASP A 109 -4.05 13.75 4.91
CA ASP A 109 -3.82 14.02 3.48
C ASP A 109 -2.54 13.33 2.97
N VAL A 110 -1.47 13.36 3.77
CA VAL A 110 -0.21 12.66 3.46
C VAL A 110 -0.45 11.15 3.36
N VAL A 111 -1.10 10.54 4.35
CA VAL A 111 -1.36 9.10 4.34
C VAL A 111 -2.30 8.71 3.19
N ALA A 112 -3.35 9.48 2.93
CA ALA A 112 -4.25 9.26 1.81
C ALA A 112 -3.51 9.33 0.46
N GLY A 113 -2.65 10.34 0.27
CA GLY A 113 -1.83 10.48 -0.94
C GLY A 113 -0.84 9.34 -1.13
N ILE A 114 -0.23 8.84 -0.05
CA ILE A 114 0.66 7.67 -0.07
C ILE A 114 -0.10 6.42 -0.50
N ILE A 115 -1.26 6.15 0.10
CA ILE A 115 -2.08 4.96 -0.23
C ILE A 115 -2.50 5.01 -1.69
N ALA A 116 -2.97 6.16 -2.18
CA ALA A 116 -3.33 6.34 -3.58
C ALA A 116 -2.14 6.07 -4.51
N SER A 117 -0.96 6.60 -4.18
CA SER A 117 0.27 6.42 -4.97
C SER A 117 0.74 4.97 -4.99
N ALA A 118 0.72 4.29 -3.84
CA ALA A 118 1.09 2.87 -3.74
C ALA A 118 0.14 1.99 -4.55
N ARG A 119 -1.17 2.26 -4.50
CA ARG A 119 -2.17 1.55 -5.31
C ARG A 119 -1.98 1.76 -6.81
N ALA A 120 -1.66 2.99 -7.22
CA ALA A 120 -1.36 3.32 -8.61
C ALA A 120 -0.10 2.59 -9.11
N LEU A 121 0.97 2.53 -8.31
CA LEU A 121 2.21 1.82 -8.64
C LEU A 121 2.02 0.31 -8.74
N ILE A 122 1.16 -0.27 -7.91
CA ILE A 122 0.80 -1.69 -7.94
C ILE A 122 -0.14 -1.99 -9.12
N GLY A 123 -0.68 -0.96 -9.77
CA GLY A 123 -1.52 -1.09 -10.95
C GLY A 123 -2.90 -1.65 -10.65
N VAL A 124 -3.45 -1.45 -9.45
CA VAL A 124 -4.75 -2.04 -9.05
C VAL A 124 -5.85 -1.68 -10.06
N ASP A 125 -5.91 -0.42 -10.50
CA ASP A 125 -6.92 0.03 -11.47
C ASP A 125 -6.56 -0.38 -12.91
N GLU A 126 -5.29 -0.33 -13.29
CA GLU A 126 -4.86 -0.57 -14.67
C GLU A 126 -4.82 -2.07 -15.02
N LEU A 127 -4.49 -2.93 -14.05
CA LEU A 127 -4.49 -4.37 -14.17
C LEU A 127 -5.94 -4.91 -14.17
N GLN A 128 -6.82 -4.36 -13.34
CA GLN A 128 -8.25 -4.70 -13.35
C GLN A 128 -8.92 -4.26 -14.67
N ALA A 129 -8.68 -3.02 -15.12
CA ALA A 129 -9.21 -2.52 -16.39
C ALA A 129 -8.70 -3.32 -17.61
N ARG A 130 -7.42 -3.73 -17.62
CA ARG A 130 -6.86 -4.60 -18.68
C ARG A 130 -7.43 -6.01 -18.63
N THR A 131 -7.80 -6.51 -17.45
CA THR A 131 -8.41 -7.83 -17.27
C THR A 131 -9.85 -7.83 -17.77
N GLU A 132 -10.66 -6.84 -17.36
CA GLU A 132 -12.02 -6.65 -17.88
C GLU A 132 -12.00 -6.47 -19.41
N ALA A 133 -11.10 -5.64 -19.95
CA ALA A 133 -10.99 -5.43 -21.40
C ALA A 133 -10.57 -6.70 -22.19
N ARG A 134 -9.77 -7.61 -21.59
CA ARG A 134 -9.36 -8.87 -22.23
C ARG A 134 -10.43 -9.96 -22.18
N TYR A 135 -11.24 -10.02 -21.12
CA TYR A 135 -12.24 -11.06 -20.94
C TYR A 135 -13.67 -10.61 -21.28
N SER A 136 -13.92 -9.30 -21.46
CA SER A 136 -15.17 -8.75 -22.02
C SER A 136 -15.16 -8.64 -23.55
N GLY A 137 -14.33 -9.42 -24.24
CA GLY A 137 -14.41 -9.55 -25.69
C GLY A 137 -15.82 -9.97 -26.13
N PRO A 138 -16.35 -9.47 -27.26
CA PRO A 138 -17.73 -9.70 -27.65
C PRO A 138 -17.95 -11.21 -27.80
N MET A 139 -18.80 -11.79 -26.95
CA MET A 139 -19.41 -13.09 -27.19
C MET A 139 -20.13 -12.97 -28.53
N LYS A 140 -19.48 -13.42 -29.61
CA LYS A 140 -20.12 -13.60 -30.91
C LYS A 140 -21.14 -14.72 -30.68
N ARG A 141 -22.40 -14.34 -30.42
CA ARG A 141 -23.53 -15.27 -30.42
C ARG A 141 -23.54 -15.92 -31.79
N ILE A 142 -23.12 -17.18 -31.86
CA ILE A 142 -23.43 -18.03 -33.01
C ILE A 142 -24.91 -18.35 -32.85
N SER A 143 -25.74 -17.73 -33.68
CA SER A 143 -27.16 -18.06 -33.75
C SER A 143 -27.31 -19.47 -34.34
N PRO A 144 -28.21 -20.34 -33.82
CA PRO A 144 -28.30 -21.74 -34.23
C PRO A 144 -29.02 -21.97 -35.57
N GLU A 145 -28.87 -21.09 -36.57
CA GLU A 145 -29.59 -21.18 -37.85
C GLU A 145 -28.70 -21.45 -39.08
N GLU A 146 -27.44 -21.88 -38.88
CA GLU A 146 -26.55 -22.28 -40.00
C GLU A 146 -26.01 -23.72 -39.85
N ILE A 147 -26.90 -24.70 -39.67
CA ILE A 147 -26.60 -26.13 -39.91
C ILE A 147 -27.59 -26.68 -40.94
#